data_AF-A0A2D8UB03-F1
#
_entry.id   AF-A0A2D8UB03-F1
#
_cell.length_a   1.000
_cell.length_b   1.000
_cell.length_c   1.000
_cell.angle_alpha   90.00
_cell.angle_beta   90.00
_cell.angle_gamma   90.00
#
_symmetry.space_group_name_H-M   'P 1'
#
loop_
_entity.id
_entity.type
_entity.pdbx_description
1 polymer ?
#
loop_
_entity_poly.entity_id
_entity_poly.type
_entity_poly.pdbx_seq_one_letter_code
_entity_poly.pdbx_strand_id
1 'polypeptide(L)'
;MNCSGGWVQTPNMDRIAEKGIRFTNCITNSPVCIPARLSLATGLYPHNTGVWTNQQSQMSENQPTWMQLVRSAGYRTSLFGKTHLHPHIGDLRDREFLMKTYGLDDVDEIGGPRASQHVLSHMTAWWQDEGVWDDYKEDYRNRYENKAHIARPSILGLNYYADVYVGQRAKSYIENYDLNEPWCCW
;
A
#
# COMPACT_ATOMS: atom_id res chain seq x y z
N MET A 1 -8.39 -12.86 12.09
CA MET A 1 -7.83 -12.27 13.34
C MET A 1 -8.50 -12.97 14.50
N ASN A 2 -7.81 -13.15 15.61
CA ASN A 2 -8.39 -13.79 16.79
C ASN A 2 -9.58 -12.97 17.31
N CYS A 3 -9.49 -11.64 17.34
CA CYS A 3 -10.61 -10.73 17.62
C CYS A 3 -11.76 -10.75 16.59
N SER A 4 -11.66 -11.54 15.51
CA SER A 4 -12.65 -11.70 14.45
C SER A 4 -12.74 -13.15 13.99
N GLY A 5 -13.21 -14.04 14.88
CA GLY A 5 -13.46 -15.46 14.58
C GLY A 5 -12.58 -16.46 15.33
N GLY A 6 -11.53 -16.04 16.03
CA GLY A 6 -10.78 -16.88 16.99
C GLY A 6 -9.81 -17.92 16.40
N TRP A 7 -9.66 -18.04 15.08
CA TRP A 7 -8.86 -19.12 14.46
C TRP A 7 -7.38 -18.79 14.20
N VAL A 8 -6.98 -17.52 14.26
CA VAL A 8 -5.62 -17.07 13.91
C VAL A 8 -5.09 -16.16 15.01
N GLN A 9 -3.95 -16.50 15.60
CA GLN A 9 -3.30 -15.71 16.65
C GLN A 9 -2.82 -14.36 16.12
N THR A 10 -3.42 -13.27 16.59
CA THR A 10 -3.10 -11.89 16.15
C THR A 10 -3.04 -10.90 17.32
N PRO A 11 -2.19 -11.14 18.34
CA PRO A 11 -2.25 -10.40 19.61
C PRO A 11 -2.08 -8.89 19.46
N ASN A 12 -1.25 -8.44 18.50
CA ASN A 12 -1.06 -7.01 18.24
C ASN A 12 -2.31 -6.35 17.64
N MET A 13 -3.04 -7.05 16.76
CA MET A 13 -4.29 -6.55 16.16
C MET A 13 -5.43 -6.60 17.18
N ASP A 14 -5.46 -7.64 18.02
CA ASP A 14 -6.45 -7.79 19.08
C ASP A 14 -6.32 -6.64 20.10
N ARG A 15 -5.09 -6.30 20.51
CA ARG A 15 -4.81 -5.16 21.39
C ARG A 15 -5.29 -3.82 20.81
N ILE A 16 -5.22 -3.64 19.49
CA ILE A 16 -5.76 -2.44 18.83
C ILE A 16 -7.29 -2.44 18.89
N ALA A 17 -7.93 -3.59 18.63
CA ALA A 17 -9.37 -3.73 18.70
C ALA A 17 -9.94 -3.52 20.10
N GLU A 18 -9.22 -3.95 21.15
CA GLU A 18 -9.60 -3.76 22.56
C GLU A 18 -9.56 -2.29 23.01
N LYS A 19 -8.65 -1.50 22.44
CA LYS A 19 -8.49 -0.07 22.76
C LYS A 19 -9.25 0.87 21.82
N GLY A 20 -9.91 0.32 20.80
CA GLY A 20 -10.60 1.07 19.76
C GLY A 20 -12.06 0.64 19.61
N ILE A 21 -12.62 0.93 18.43
CA ILE A 21 -13.95 0.48 18.03
C ILE A 21 -13.79 -0.50 16.87
N ARG A 22 -14.45 -1.66 16.98
CA ARG A 22 -14.46 -2.68 15.93
C ARG A 22 -15.82 -2.71 15.24
N PHE A 23 -15.83 -2.40 13.94
CA PHE A 23 -16.99 -2.60 13.08
C PHE A 23 -17.08 -4.06 12.66
N THR A 24 -18.14 -4.76 13.06
CA THR A 24 -18.37 -6.18 12.74
C THR A 24 -18.84 -6.41 11.32
N ASN A 25 -19.44 -5.40 10.69
CA ASN A 25 -19.98 -5.43 9.33
C ASN A 25 -19.38 -4.28 8.51
N CYS A 26 -18.14 -4.45 8.05
CA CYS A 26 -17.44 -3.50 7.18
C CYS A 26 -17.23 -4.15 5.81
N ILE A 27 -17.89 -3.62 4.77
CA ILE A 27 -17.94 -4.23 3.43
C ILE A 27 -17.28 -3.29 2.43
N THR A 28 -16.37 -3.82 1.63
CA THR A 28 -15.75 -3.06 0.53
C THR A 28 -16.73 -2.82 -0.61
N ASN A 29 -16.64 -1.66 -1.25
CA ASN A 29 -17.45 -1.32 -2.44
C ASN A 29 -16.98 -2.07 -3.71
N SER A 30 -15.79 -2.67 -3.71
CA SER A 30 -15.30 -3.50 -4.80
C SER A 30 -14.34 -4.58 -4.30
N PRO A 31 -14.44 -5.83 -4.78
CA PRO A 31 -13.48 -6.89 -4.44
C PRO A 31 -12.16 -6.76 -5.22
N VAL A 32 -11.89 -5.62 -5.87
CA VAL A 32 -10.73 -5.38 -6.75
C VAL A 32 -9.97 -4.13 -6.29
N CYS A 33 -8.64 -4.16 -6.37
CA CYS A 33 -7.77 -3.20 -5.69
C CYS A 33 -7.97 -1.72 -6.08
N ILE A 34 -7.77 -1.35 -7.36
CA ILE A 34 -7.90 0.04 -7.82
C ILE A 34 -9.31 0.59 -7.53
N PRO A 35 -10.42 -0.04 -7.96
CA PRO A 35 -11.76 0.51 -7.71
C PRO A 35 -12.09 0.63 -6.21
N ALA A 36 -11.67 -0.32 -5.38
CA ALA A 36 -11.87 -0.24 -3.93
C ALA A 36 -11.15 0.95 -3.30
N ARG A 37 -9.91 1.20 -3.73
CA ARG A 37 -9.04 2.21 -3.16
C ARG A 37 -9.31 3.61 -3.69
N LEU A 38 -9.70 3.74 -4.96
CA LEU A 38 -10.26 4.99 -5.48
C LEU A 38 -11.51 5.38 -4.72
N SER A 39 -12.39 4.41 -4.48
CA SER A 39 -13.62 4.68 -3.75
C SER A 39 -13.34 5.08 -2.30
N LEU A 40 -12.34 4.46 -1.65
CA LEU A 40 -11.88 4.89 -0.32
C LEU A 40 -11.26 6.29 -0.35
N ALA A 41 -10.43 6.60 -1.34
CA ALA A 41 -9.74 7.88 -1.48
C ALA A 41 -10.70 9.05 -1.73
N THR A 42 -11.78 8.81 -2.48
CA THR A 42 -12.69 9.84 -3.00
C THR A 42 -14.03 9.90 -2.28
N GLY A 43 -14.42 8.85 -1.57
CA GLY A 43 -15.77 8.68 -1.02
C GLY A 43 -16.84 8.35 -2.08
N LEU A 44 -16.45 8.13 -3.33
CA LEU A 44 -17.36 7.82 -4.45
C LEU A 44 -17.46 6.31 -4.65
N TYR A 45 -18.60 5.80 -5.13
CA TYR A 45 -18.70 4.38 -5.50
C TYR A 45 -18.03 4.09 -6.85
N PRO A 46 -17.71 2.83 -7.17
CA PRO A 46 -17.16 2.44 -8.48
C PRO A 46 -17.97 2.95 -9.68
N HIS A 47 -19.31 3.00 -9.56
CA HIS A 47 -20.17 3.53 -10.63
C HIS A 47 -20.08 5.04 -10.82
N ASN A 48 -19.64 5.79 -9.80
CA ASN A 48 -19.39 7.23 -9.90
C ASN A 48 -17.97 7.51 -10.40
N THR A 49 -16.98 6.70 -10.00
CA THR A 49 -15.59 6.85 -10.47
C THR A 49 -15.39 6.30 -11.88
N GLY A 50 -16.28 5.44 -12.36
CA GLY A 50 -16.18 4.78 -13.67
C GLY A 50 -15.10 3.70 -13.73
N VAL A 51 -14.42 3.41 -12.62
CA VAL A 51 -13.34 2.43 -12.54
C VAL A 51 -13.88 1.14 -11.94
N TRP A 52 -13.70 0.04 -12.68
CA TRP A 52 -14.26 -1.28 -12.31
C TRP A 52 -13.20 -2.37 -12.18
N THR A 53 -12.00 -2.15 -12.71
CA THR A 53 -10.93 -3.16 -12.76
C THR A 53 -9.58 -2.56 -12.41
N ASN A 54 -8.56 -3.41 -12.28
CA ASN A 54 -7.17 -2.95 -12.15
C ASN A 54 -6.52 -2.60 -13.51
N GLN A 55 -7.21 -2.78 -14.64
CA GLN A 55 -6.61 -2.57 -15.96
C GLN A 55 -6.55 -1.07 -16.29
N GLN A 56 -5.33 -0.55 -16.44
CA GLN A 56 -5.01 0.80 -16.95
C GLN A 56 -5.94 1.91 -16.44
N SER A 57 -6.36 1.80 -15.17
CA SER A 57 -7.28 2.74 -14.56
C SER A 57 -6.49 3.62 -13.60
N GLN A 58 -6.57 4.94 -13.80
CA GLN A 58 -5.93 5.95 -12.98
C GLN A 58 -6.99 6.91 -12.44
N MET A 59 -6.87 7.29 -11.18
CA MET A 59 -7.66 8.39 -10.62
C MET A 59 -7.33 9.70 -11.34
N SER A 60 -8.32 10.54 -11.63
CA SER A 60 -8.04 11.86 -12.23
C SER A 60 -7.16 12.68 -11.30
N GLU A 61 -6.17 13.40 -11.84
CA GLU A 61 -5.30 14.32 -11.08
C GLU A 61 -6.11 15.41 -10.35
N ASN A 62 -7.26 15.80 -10.91
CA ASN A 62 -8.15 16.80 -10.33
C ASN A 62 -9.20 16.20 -9.38
N GLN A 63 -9.15 14.89 -9.11
CA GLN A 63 -10.13 14.23 -8.27
C GLN A 63 -9.93 14.65 -6.80
N PRO A 64 -10.98 15.20 -6.14
CA PRO A 64 -10.91 15.47 -4.71
C PRO A 64 -10.72 14.20 -3.91
N THR A 65 -9.83 14.24 -2.92
CA THR A 65 -9.55 13.12 -2.01
C THR A 65 -9.66 13.52 -0.54
N TRP A 66 -9.91 12.56 0.34
CA TRP A 66 -9.86 12.82 1.79
C TRP A 66 -8.45 13.22 2.24
N MET A 67 -7.40 12.76 1.56
CA MET A 67 -6.00 13.08 1.89
C MET A 67 -5.71 14.57 1.64
N GLN A 68 -6.21 15.14 0.54
CA GLN A 68 -6.12 16.59 0.29
C GLN A 68 -6.82 17.38 1.40
N LEU A 69 -7.95 16.89 1.91
CA LEU A 69 -8.66 17.53 3.03
C LEU A 69 -7.87 17.45 4.33
N VAL A 70 -7.25 16.30 4.63
CA VAL A 70 -6.40 16.13 5.82
C VAL A 70 -5.18 17.05 5.75
N ARG A 71 -4.50 17.10 4.60
CA ARG A 71 -3.39 18.03 4.38
C ARG A 71 -3.84 19.49 4.55
N SER A 72 -4.98 19.87 3.97
CA SER A 72 -5.53 21.23 4.08
C SER A 72 -5.94 21.59 5.52
N ALA A 73 -6.18 20.60 6.37
CA ALA A 73 -6.44 20.79 7.80
C ALA A 73 -5.15 21.00 8.63
N GLY A 74 -3.98 21.09 7.97
CA GLY A 74 -2.69 21.38 8.60
C GLY A 74 -1.90 20.14 9.01
N TYR A 75 -2.29 18.95 8.55
CA TYR A 75 -1.52 17.73 8.79
C TYR A 75 -0.41 17.56 7.76
N ARG A 76 0.76 17.11 8.21
CA ARG A 76 1.74 16.48 7.32
C ARG A 76 1.23 15.10 6.94
N THR A 77 1.19 14.81 5.65
CA THR A 77 0.66 13.54 5.15
C THR A 77 1.77 12.66 4.59
N SER A 78 1.81 11.38 4.96
CA SER A 78 2.79 10.44 4.44
C SER A 78 2.17 9.15 3.95
N LEU A 79 2.90 8.44 3.10
CA LEU A 79 2.56 7.12 2.60
C LEU A 79 3.80 6.24 2.59
N PHE A 80 3.69 5.08 3.24
CA PHE A 80 4.66 4.00 3.11
C PHE A 80 3.89 2.75 2.72
N GLY A 81 4.11 2.23 1.51
CA GLY A 81 3.45 1.02 1.07
C GLY A 81 2.70 1.18 -0.25
N LYS A 82 1.59 0.47 -0.41
CA LYS A 82 0.87 0.39 -1.69
C LYS A 82 -0.40 1.23 -1.66
N THR A 83 -0.55 2.20 -2.57
CA THR A 83 -1.84 2.86 -2.80
C THR A 83 -2.60 2.24 -3.95
N HIS A 84 -1.94 1.97 -5.08
CA HIS A 84 -2.61 1.47 -6.28
C HIS A 84 -3.77 2.37 -6.74
N LEU A 85 -3.59 3.70 -6.66
CA LEU A 85 -4.51 4.71 -7.22
C LEU A 85 -4.26 4.99 -8.71
N HIS A 86 -3.18 4.42 -9.25
CA HIS A 86 -2.81 4.44 -10.66
C HIS A 86 -2.21 3.08 -11.05
N PRO A 87 -2.01 2.83 -12.37
CA PRO A 87 -1.33 1.62 -12.82
C PRO A 87 0.10 1.55 -12.28
N HIS A 88 0.44 0.43 -11.63
CA HIS A 88 1.80 0.14 -11.17
C HIS A 88 2.61 -0.41 -12.34
N ILE A 89 3.20 0.49 -13.13
CA ILE A 89 4.05 0.19 -14.30
C ILE A 89 5.27 1.11 -14.31
N GLY A 90 6.39 0.62 -14.84
CA GLY A 90 7.63 1.39 -14.91
C GLY A 90 8.23 1.65 -13.53
N ASP A 91 8.62 2.90 -13.28
CA ASP A 91 9.17 3.37 -12.02
C ASP A 91 8.13 4.18 -11.23
N LEU A 92 7.79 3.74 -10.01
CA LEU A 92 6.85 4.41 -9.14
C LEU A 92 7.42 5.71 -8.56
N ARG A 93 8.74 5.86 -8.51
CA ARG A 93 9.40 7.10 -8.05
C ARG A 93 9.08 8.27 -8.97
N ASP A 94 8.97 7.99 -10.28
CA ASP A 94 8.53 8.96 -11.29
C ASP A 94 7.03 9.29 -11.19
N ARG A 95 6.27 8.57 -10.36
CA ARG A 95 4.83 8.74 -10.16
C ARG A 95 4.47 9.37 -8.80
N GLU A 96 5.45 9.66 -7.94
CA GLU A 96 5.20 10.28 -6.64
C GLU A 96 4.48 11.63 -6.74
N PHE A 97 4.67 12.35 -7.84
CA PHE A 97 3.94 13.60 -8.08
C PHE A 97 2.42 13.39 -8.07
N LEU A 98 1.92 12.23 -8.52
CA LEU A 98 0.50 11.91 -8.46
C LEU A 98 0.03 11.79 -7.02
N MET A 99 0.80 11.12 -6.16
CA MET A 99 0.47 11.00 -4.72
C MET A 99 0.46 12.37 -4.04
N LYS A 100 1.43 13.23 -4.39
CA LYS A 100 1.48 14.64 -3.93
C LYS A 100 0.28 15.45 -4.39
N THR A 101 -0.14 15.28 -5.64
CA THR A 101 -1.39 15.84 -6.16
C THR A 101 -2.59 15.34 -5.36
N TYR A 102 -2.64 14.04 -5.04
CA TYR A 102 -3.71 13.44 -4.25
C TYR A 102 -3.66 13.74 -2.76
N GLY A 103 -2.70 14.51 -2.26
CA GLY A 103 -2.69 14.95 -0.87
C GLY A 103 -1.76 14.19 0.05
N LEU A 104 -0.71 13.53 -0.47
CA LEU A 104 0.34 12.86 0.32
C LEU A 104 1.69 13.57 0.10
N ASP A 105 2.28 14.14 1.14
CA ASP A 105 3.48 14.96 1.03
C ASP A 105 4.78 14.13 0.95
N ASP A 106 4.90 13.13 1.83
CA ASP A 106 6.04 12.20 1.88
C ASP A 106 5.63 10.83 1.35
N VAL A 107 6.27 10.40 0.26
CA VAL A 107 5.81 9.25 -0.53
C VAL A 107 6.93 8.23 -0.68
N ASP A 108 6.67 7.01 -0.23
CA ASP A 108 7.44 5.81 -0.56
C ASP A 108 6.46 4.71 -0.99
N GLU A 109 6.02 4.81 -2.25
CA GLU A 109 5.07 3.84 -2.81
C GLU A 109 5.79 2.60 -3.33
N ILE A 110 5.25 1.42 -2.98
CA ILE A 110 5.71 0.13 -3.48
C ILE A 110 4.64 -0.58 -4.32
N GLY A 111 5.11 -1.44 -5.21
CA GLY A 111 4.27 -2.37 -5.95
C GLY A 111 3.59 -3.42 -5.04
N GLY A 112 2.50 -3.99 -5.52
CA GLY A 112 2.02 -5.26 -4.97
C GLY A 112 2.99 -6.40 -5.29
N PRO A 113 2.89 -7.57 -4.62
CA PRO A 113 3.91 -8.60 -4.74
C PRO A 113 4.22 -9.07 -6.18
N ARG A 114 3.19 -9.16 -7.05
CA ARG A 114 3.39 -9.45 -8.49
C ARG A 114 3.97 -8.28 -9.27
N ALA A 115 3.54 -7.05 -8.95
CA ALA A 115 4.03 -5.84 -9.60
C ALA A 115 5.53 -5.65 -9.32
N SER A 116 5.97 -5.92 -8.09
CA SER A 116 7.37 -5.81 -7.68
C SER A 116 8.34 -6.73 -8.45
N GLN A 117 7.86 -7.65 -9.30
CA GLN A 117 8.73 -8.37 -10.25
C GLN A 117 9.24 -7.48 -11.40
N HIS A 118 8.48 -6.46 -11.77
CA HIS A 118 8.73 -5.67 -12.99
C HIS A 118 8.58 -4.17 -12.78
N VAL A 119 8.20 -3.74 -11.58
CA VAL A 119 8.02 -2.34 -11.21
C VAL A 119 9.18 -1.90 -10.32
N LEU A 120 9.79 -0.78 -10.68
CA LEU A 120 10.82 -0.13 -9.87
C LEU A 120 10.14 0.76 -8.83
N SER A 121 10.66 0.74 -7.60
CA SER A 121 10.32 1.62 -6.49
C SER A 121 11.55 1.79 -5.61
N HIS A 122 11.51 2.60 -4.55
CA HIS A 122 12.63 2.69 -3.60
C HIS A 122 12.99 1.31 -3.01
N MET A 123 11.99 0.47 -2.71
CA MET A 123 12.20 -0.88 -2.22
C MET A 123 12.86 -1.80 -3.24
N THR A 124 12.38 -1.85 -4.49
CA THR A 124 12.96 -2.76 -5.49
C THR A 124 14.30 -2.25 -6.04
N ALA A 125 14.54 -0.93 -6.00
CA ALA A 125 15.87 -0.36 -6.21
C ALA A 125 16.84 -0.80 -5.12
N TRP A 126 16.43 -0.74 -3.85
CA TRP A 126 17.24 -1.27 -2.74
C TRP A 126 17.50 -2.77 -2.90
N TRP A 127 16.51 -3.58 -3.27
CA TRP A 127 16.73 -4.99 -3.59
C TRP A 127 17.68 -5.22 -4.75
N GLN A 128 17.70 -4.32 -5.74
CA GLN A 128 18.63 -4.37 -6.85
C GLN A 128 20.06 -4.14 -6.38
N ASP A 129 20.26 -3.13 -5.54
CA ASP A 129 21.57 -2.79 -4.97
C ASP A 129 22.11 -3.90 -4.05
N GLU A 130 21.23 -4.56 -3.30
CA GLU A 130 21.57 -5.72 -2.46
C GLU A 130 21.70 -7.03 -3.24
N GLY A 131 21.45 -7.02 -4.56
CA GLY A 131 21.57 -8.19 -5.41
C GLY A 131 20.50 -9.28 -5.21
N VAL A 132 19.37 -8.94 -4.59
CA VAL A 132 18.28 -9.90 -4.26
C VAL A 132 17.05 -9.78 -5.16
N TRP A 133 16.97 -8.75 -6.01
CA TRP A 133 15.78 -8.52 -6.83
C TRP A 133 15.57 -9.61 -7.89
N ASP A 134 16.64 -10.11 -8.51
CA ASP A 134 16.51 -11.14 -9.56
C ASP A 134 16.05 -12.48 -9.01
N ASP A 135 16.48 -12.84 -7.79
CA ASP A 135 15.97 -14.01 -7.06
C ASP A 135 14.46 -13.88 -6.80
N TYR A 136 14.00 -12.69 -6.38
CA TYR A 136 12.57 -12.43 -6.18
C TYR A 136 11.77 -12.57 -7.48
N LYS A 137 12.30 -12.05 -8.60
CA LYS A 137 11.66 -12.15 -9.91
C LYS A 137 11.47 -13.60 -10.32
N GLU A 138 12.51 -14.41 -10.15
CA GLU A 138 12.50 -15.84 -10.50
C GLU A 138 11.55 -16.63 -9.60
N ASP A 139 11.58 -16.41 -8.28
CA ASP A 139 10.64 -17.06 -7.37
C ASP A 139 9.19 -16.76 -7.73
N TYR A 140 8.84 -15.49 -7.98
CA TYR A 140 7.47 -15.16 -8.36
C TYR A 140 7.09 -15.69 -9.75
N ARG A 141 8.01 -15.76 -10.72
CA ARG A 141 7.77 -16.45 -12.01
C ARG A 141 7.41 -17.91 -11.74
N ASN A 142 8.23 -18.60 -10.95
CA ASN A 142 8.01 -19.98 -10.58
C ASN A 142 6.67 -20.20 -9.84
N ARG A 143 6.26 -19.30 -8.93
CA ARG A 143 4.97 -19.40 -8.21
C ARG A 143 3.78 -19.46 -9.16
N TYR A 144 3.80 -18.65 -10.21
CA TYR A 144 2.67 -18.54 -11.14
C TYR A 144 2.69 -19.55 -12.27
N GLU A 145 3.87 -20.06 -12.62
CA GLU A 145 4.00 -21.23 -13.49
C GLU A 145 3.62 -22.54 -12.77
N ASN A 146 4.04 -22.69 -11.50
CA ASN A 146 3.92 -23.92 -10.73
C ASN A 146 3.02 -23.73 -9.49
N LYS A 147 1.72 -23.94 -9.69
CA LYS A 147 0.65 -23.93 -8.66
C LYS A 147 0.47 -22.57 -7.96
N ALA A 148 -0.07 -21.60 -8.70
CA ALA A 148 -0.37 -20.23 -8.26
C ALA A 148 -1.23 -20.09 -6.96
N HIS A 149 -1.88 -21.15 -6.51
CA HIS A 149 -2.75 -21.16 -5.32
C HIS A 149 -2.04 -21.63 -4.04
N ILE A 150 -0.78 -22.08 -4.11
CA ILE A 150 -0.03 -22.52 -2.93
C ILE A 150 0.65 -21.33 -2.28
N ALA A 151 0.35 -21.10 -1.00
CA ALA A 151 1.10 -20.17 -0.17
C ALA A 151 2.45 -20.78 0.22
N ARG A 152 3.54 -20.04 -0.04
CA ARG A 152 4.89 -20.39 0.41
C ARG A 152 5.64 -19.13 0.87
N PRO A 153 6.55 -19.22 1.86
CA PRO A 153 7.37 -18.08 2.29
C PRO A 153 8.18 -17.47 1.14
N SER A 154 8.58 -16.21 1.25
CA SER A 154 9.56 -15.62 0.31
C SER A 154 10.86 -16.42 0.36
N ILE A 155 11.57 -16.51 -0.75
CA ILE A 155 12.92 -17.09 -0.76
C ILE A 155 13.97 -16.09 -0.23
N LEU A 156 13.61 -14.80 -0.17
CA LEU A 156 14.48 -13.77 0.39
C LEU A 156 14.48 -13.83 1.92
N GLY A 157 15.55 -13.31 2.52
CA GLY A 157 15.63 -13.13 3.98
C GLY A 157 14.55 -12.18 4.52
N LEU A 158 14.20 -12.33 5.80
CA LEU A 158 13.14 -11.57 6.47
C LEU A 158 13.25 -10.05 6.29
N ASN A 159 14.47 -9.50 6.28
CA ASN A 159 14.70 -8.06 6.10
C ASN A 159 14.19 -7.55 4.74
N TYR A 160 14.09 -8.42 3.74
CA TYR A 160 13.63 -8.10 2.40
C TYR A 160 12.14 -8.37 2.19
N TYR A 161 11.39 -8.64 3.25
CA TYR A 161 9.94 -8.74 3.14
C TYR A 161 9.35 -7.34 2.94
N ALA A 162 8.41 -7.21 1.99
CA ALA A 162 7.83 -5.90 1.66
C ALA A 162 7.10 -5.25 2.84
N ASP A 163 6.42 -6.03 3.67
CA ASP A 163 5.76 -5.56 4.90
C ASP A 163 6.76 -5.19 6.00
N VAL A 164 7.91 -5.85 6.06
CA VAL A 164 9.03 -5.44 6.93
C VAL A 164 9.61 -4.11 6.46
N TYR A 165 9.86 -3.94 5.17
CA TYR A 165 10.33 -2.68 4.58
C TYR A 165 9.36 -1.53 4.93
N VAL A 166 8.06 -1.69 4.65
CA VAL A 166 7.04 -0.69 4.94
C VAL A 166 6.98 -0.35 6.42
N GLY A 167 6.99 -1.36 7.30
CA GLY A 167 6.97 -1.16 8.74
C GLY A 167 8.20 -0.39 9.25
N GLN A 168 9.39 -0.67 8.73
CA GLN A 168 10.62 0.03 9.11
C GLN A 168 10.64 1.47 8.58
N ARG A 169 10.13 1.73 7.38
CA ARG A 169 10.01 3.10 6.85
C ARG A 169 9.07 3.96 7.69
N ALA A 170 7.87 3.45 7.98
CA ALA A 170 6.91 4.15 8.83
C ALA A 170 7.45 4.38 10.25
N LYS A 171 8.12 3.38 10.84
CA LYS A 171 8.78 3.49 12.15
C LYS A 171 9.88 4.56 12.14
N SER A 172 10.78 4.51 11.17
CA SER A 172 11.87 5.48 11.06
C SER A 172 11.32 6.90 10.86
N TYR A 173 10.26 7.04 10.07
CA TYR A 173 9.61 8.34 9.87
C TYR A 173 9.06 8.92 11.18
N ILE A 174 8.26 8.16 11.94
CA ILE A 174 7.69 8.66 13.21
C ILE A 174 8.75 8.94 14.27
N GLU A 175 9.82 8.12 14.35
CA GLU A 175 10.91 8.32 15.33
C GLU A 175 11.73 9.59 15.06
N ASN A 176 11.78 10.04 13.79
CA ASN A 176 12.52 11.22 13.37
C ASN A 176 11.60 12.40 13.02
N TYR A 177 10.30 12.30 13.32
CA TYR A 177 9.35 13.36 13.01
C TYR A 177 9.52 14.56 13.94
N ASP A 178 10.02 15.67 13.40
CA ASP A 178 10.43 16.87 14.14
C ASP A 178 9.61 18.12 13.76
N LEU A 179 8.62 17.97 12.89
CA LEU A 179 7.73 19.05 12.49
C LEU A 179 6.66 19.33 13.56
N ASN A 180 6.21 20.58 13.61
CA ASN A 180 5.12 21.00 14.52
C ASN A 180 3.72 20.62 14.00
N GLU A 181 3.62 20.20 12.74
CA GLU A 181 2.37 19.77 12.12
C GLU A 181 1.93 18.42 12.72
N PRO A 182 0.64 18.18 13.00
CA PRO A 182 0.18 16.85 13.31
C PRO A 182 0.40 15.92 12.10
N TRP A 183 0.66 14.64 12.36
CA TRP A 183 1.00 13.68 11.31
C TRP A 183 -0.15 12.73 10.98
N CYS A 184 -0.39 12.50 9.70
CA CYS A 184 -1.29 11.47 9.19
C CYS A 184 -0.55 10.56 8.21
N CYS A 185 -0.38 9.30 8.57
CA CYS A 185 0.14 8.28 7.66
C CYS A 185 -1.01 7.49 7.03
N TRP A 186 -1.00 7.37 5.71
CA TRP A 186 -1.77 6.38 4.99
C TRP A 186 -1.03 5.04 4.90
#